data_AF-A0A2N1UPI1-F1
#
_entry.id   AF-A0A2N1UPI1-F1
#
_cell.length_a   1.000
_cell.length_b   1.000
_cell.length_c   1.000
_cell.angle_alpha   90.00
_cell.angle_beta   90.00
_cell.angle_gamma   90.00
#
_symmetry.space_group_name_H-M   'P 1'
#
loop_
_entity.id
_entity.type
_entity.pdbx_description
1 polymer ?
#
loop_
_entity_poly.entity_id
_entity_poly.type
_entity_poly.pdbx_seq_one_letter_code
_entity_poly.pdbx_strand_id
1 'polypeptide(L)'
;MDESIGLDQRHPAKYWHALDDGRIQCDICPRDCKLHEGQRGLCFVRGRADKQLVLTTYGRSSGFCIDPIEKKPLNHFYPGSSVFSFGTAGCNLACKFCQNWDISKSREMDRLMDAASPEEIARMARLNGSKSVAFTYNDPVVFFEYALDAADACHERGLKTVAVTAGYIHDAPRREFFSKMDAANIDLKAFSENFYVKLTGGHLQPVLDTLAYVH
;
A
#
# COMPACT_ATOMS: atom_id res chain seq x y z
N MET A 1 -11.58 -13.21 -17.03
CA MET A 1 -11.96 -13.96 -15.80
C MET A 1 -10.87 -13.64 -14.80
N ASP A 2 -11.22 -13.14 -13.61
CA ASP A 2 -10.21 -12.88 -12.58
C ASP A 2 -9.67 -14.23 -12.11
N GLU A 3 -8.35 -14.39 -11.98
CA GLU A 3 -7.75 -15.65 -11.52
C GLU A 3 -8.21 -15.96 -10.09
N SER A 4 -8.54 -17.23 -9.84
CA SER A 4 -8.92 -17.69 -8.51
C SER A 4 -7.77 -17.45 -7.51
N ILE A 5 -8.10 -17.01 -6.30
CA ILE A 5 -7.12 -16.79 -5.24
C ILE A 5 -6.52 -18.14 -4.81
N GLY A 6 -5.24 -18.36 -5.12
CA GLY A 6 -4.48 -19.57 -4.74
C GLY A 6 -4.32 -19.68 -3.22
N LEU A 7 -4.12 -20.89 -2.70
CA LEU A 7 -3.95 -21.13 -1.25
C LEU A 7 -2.71 -20.44 -0.68
N ASP A 8 -1.63 -20.39 -1.46
CA ASP A 8 -0.35 -19.72 -1.16
C ASP A 8 -0.47 -18.18 -1.12
N GLN A 9 -1.55 -17.64 -1.67
CA GLN A 9 -1.84 -16.19 -1.71
C GLN A 9 -2.81 -15.76 -0.60
N ARG A 10 -3.15 -16.62 0.37
CA ARG A 10 -4.16 -16.32 1.41
C ARG A 10 -3.54 -15.86 2.71
N HIS A 11 -2.88 -14.70 2.71
CA HIS A 11 -2.46 -14.08 3.97
C HIS A 11 -3.66 -13.38 4.64
N PRO A 12 -3.97 -13.62 5.93
CA PRO A 12 -5.10 -12.98 6.60
C PRO A 12 -5.00 -11.45 6.57
N ALA A 13 -6.09 -10.77 6.18
CA ALA A 13 -6.14 -9.31 6.15
C ALA A 13 -6.89 -8.75 7.36
N LYS A 14 -6.44 -7.57 7.82
CA LYS A 14 -7.08 -6.74 8.85
C LYS A 14 -8.14 -5.81 8.23
N TYR A 15 -8.94 -5.19 9.10
CA TYR A 15 -9.95 -4.17 8.77
C TYR A 15 -11.01 -4.64 7.79
N TRP A 16 -11.89 -5.51 8.27
CA TRP A 16 -13.06 -5.97 7.54
C TRP A 16 -14.14 -6.46 8.52
N HIS A 17 -15.37 -6.55 8.01
CA HIS A 17 -16.47 -7.20 8.73
C HIS A 17 -17.35 -8.00 7.77
N ALA A 18 -18.05 -9.00 8.32
CA ALA A 18 -19.08 -9.73 7.60
C ALA A 18 -20.36 -8.89 7.52
N LEU A 19 -21.06 -8.99 6.40
CA LEU A 19 -22.38 -8.40 6.17
C LEU A 19 -23.47 -9.46 6.34
N ASP A 20 -24.69 -9.02 6.67
CA ASP A 20 -25.84 -9.91 6.92
C ASP A 20 -26.23 -10.77 5.70
N ASP A 21 -25.91 -10.30 4.49
CA ASP A 21 -26.14 -11.03 3.24
C ASP A 21 -25.01 -12.04 2.90
N GLY A 22 -24.10 -12.26 3.83
CA GLY A 22 -22.99 -13.18 3.70
C GLY A 22 -21.81 -12.64 2.90
N ARG A 23 -21.79 -11.36 2.47
CA ARG A 23 -20.61 -10.68 1.92
C ARG A 23 -19.60 -10.28 3.00
N ILE A 24 -18.38 -9.94 2.58
CA ILE A 24 -17.40 -9.29 3.45
C ILE A 24 -17.14 -7.88 2.93
N GLN A 25 -17.14 -6.89 3.81
CA GLN A 25 -16.72 -5.54 3.47
C GLN A 25 -15.26 -5.32 3.93
N CYS A 26 -14.43 -4.81 3.03
CA CYS A 26 -13.09 -4.32 3.38
C CYS A 26 -13.18 -2.86 3.84
N ASP A 27 -12.67 -2.58 5.03
CA ASP A 27 -12.77 -1.27 5.71
C ASP A 27 -11.44 -0.52 5.72
N ILE A 28 -10.50 -0.90 4.85
CA ILE A 28 -9.18 -0.25 4.86
C ILE A 28 -9.19 1.12 4.21
N CYS A 29 -9.98 1.29 3.16
CA CYS A 29 -10.04 2.53 2.40
C CYS A 29 -11.48 2.87 2.04
N PRO A 30 -11.78 4.13 1.67
CA PRO A 30 -13.14 4.61 1.34
C PRO A 30 -13.78 3.99 0.07
N ARG A 31 -13.28 2.84 -0.39
CA ARG A 31 -13.90 2.04 -1.44
C ARG A 31 -14.97 1.10 -0.91
N ASP A 32 -14.89 0.73 0.37
CA ASP A 32 -15.85 -0.13 1.06
C ASP A 32 -16.26 -1.34 0.22
N CYS A 33 -15.27 -2.03 -0.35
CA CYS A 33 -15.50 -3.12 -1.29
C CYS A 33 -16.27 -4.26 -0.60
N LYS A 34 -17.47 -4.59 -1.10
CA LYS A 34 -18.32 -5.68 -0.60
C LYS A 34 -18.15 -6.91 -1.47
N LEU A 35 -17.45 -7.91 -0.96
CA LEU A 35 -16.90 -9.02 -1.73
C LEU A 35 -17.73 -10.30 -1.55
N HIS A 36 -18.06 -10.91 -2.69
CA HIS A 36 -18.47 -12.30 -2.78
C HIS A 36 -17.28 -13.25 -2.59
N GLU A 37 -17.55 -14.51 -2.28
CA GLU A 37 -16.50 -15.53 -2.17
C GLU A 37 -15.70 -15.64 -3.48
N GLY A 38 -14.37 -15.65 -3.37
CA GLY A 38 -13.45 -15.65 -4.51
C GLY A 38 -13.26 -14.29 -5.20
N GLN A 39 -13.97 -13.24 -4.78
CA GLN A 39 -13.89 -11.92 -5.40
C GLN A 39 -12.73 -11.10 -4.84
N ARG A 40 -12.04 -10.35 -5.71
CA ARG A 40 -11.05 -9.33 -5.36
C ARG A 40 -11.70 -7.94 -5.32
N GLY A 41 -11.20 -7.07 -4.43
CA GLY A 41 -11.56 -5.66 -4.38
C GLY A 41 -11.01 -4.87 -5.56
N LEU A 42 -11.34 -3.58 -5.61
CA LEU A 42 -10.90 -2.69 -6.69
C LEU A 42 -9.38 -2.63 -6.84
N CYS A 43 -8.64 -2.79 -5.74
CA CYS A 43 -7.18 -2.82 -5.75
C CYS A 43 -6.58 -4.13 -6.29
N PHE A 44 -7.39 -5.14 -6.59
CA PHE A 44 -7.01 -6.49 -7.01
C PHE A 44 -6.22 -7.32 -5.99
N VAL A 45 -5.59 -6.70 -4.99
CA VAL A 45 -4.70 -7.41 -4.05
C VAL A 45 -5.37 -7.86 -2.76
N ARG A 46 -6.48 -7.23 -2.37
CA ARG A 46 -7.32 -7.68 -1.24
C ARG A 46 -8.52 -8.42 -1.79
N GLY A 47 -8.75 -9.64 -1.34
CA GLY A 47 -9.84 -10.49 -1.84
C GLY A 47 -10.49 -11.29 -0.74
N ARG A 48 -11.61 -11.92 -1.05
CA ARG A 48 -12.30 -12.81 -0.12
C ARG A 48 -12.01 -14.27 -0.47
N ALA A 49 -11.54 -15.03 0.51
CA ALA A 49 -11.34 -16.46 0.41
C ALA A 49 -11.61 -17.12 1.77
N ASP A 50 -12.27 -18.29 1.79
CA ASP A 50 -12.56 -19.08 2.99
C ASP A 50 -13.27 -18.29 4.10
N LYS A 51 -14.24 -17.45 3.74
CA LYS A 51 -15.00 -16.58 4.68
C LYS A 51 -14.13 -15.55 5.43
N GLN A 52 -12.97 -15.19 4.90
CA GLN A 52 -12.12 -14.12 5.42
C GLN A 52 -11.67 -13.19 4.29
N LEU A 53 -11.29 -11.97 4.65
CA LEU A 53 -10.52 -11.11 3.77
C LEU A 53 -9.05 -11.55 3.80
N VAL A 54 -8.41 -11.60 2.64
CA VAL A 54 -7.00 -11.98 2.47
C VAL A 54 -6.24 -10.95 1.64
N LEU A 55 -4.95 -10.79 1.96
CA LEU A 55 -3.98 -10.05 1.16
C LEU A 55 -3.20 -11.03 0.28
N THR A 56 -3.28 -10.84 -1.03
CA THR A 56 -2.73 -11.76 -2.04
C THR A 56 -1.33 -11.41 -2.54
N THR A 57 -0.78 -10.31 -2.04
CA THR A 57 0.57 -9.83 -2.40
C THR A 57 1.50 -9.79 -1.20
N TYR A 58 1.14 -10.45 -0.09
CA TYR A 58 2.02 -10.53 1.07
C TYR A 58 3.32 -11.25 0.70
N GLY A 59 4.46 -10.65 1.05
CA GLY A 59 5.77 -11.21 0.73
C GLY A 59 6.15 -11.15 -0.77
N ARG A 60 5.44 -10.33 -1.55
CA ARG A 60 5.66 -10.16 -2.99
C ARG A 60 5.85 -8.68 -3.32
N SER A 61 7.00 -8.35 -3.91
CA SER A 61 7.43 -6.97 -4.14
C SER A 61 7.91 -6.75 -5.57
N SER A 62 7.73 -5.54 -6.07
CA SER A 62 8.18 -5.11 -7.39
C SER A 62 8.95 -3.81 -7.32
N GLY A 63 9.75 -3.54 -8.35
CA GLY A 63 10.34 -2.22 -8.59
C GLY A 63 11.42 -1.82 -7.59
N PHE A 64 12.21 -2.78 -7.08
CA PHE A 64 13.28 -2.47 -6.14
C PHE A 64 14.24 -1.42 -6.70
N CYS A 65 14.43 -0.33 -5.96
CA CYS A 65 15.34 0.74 -6.34
C CYS A 65 15.99 1.37 -5.12
N ILE A 66 17.25 1.78 -5.25
CA ILE A 66 17.93 2.58 -4.24
C ILE A 66 18.11 3.97 -4.82
N ASP A 67 17.44 4.92 -4.20
CA ASP A 67 17.41 6.31 -4.63
C ASP A 67 17.87 7.23 -3.49
N PRO A 68 18.28 8.47 -3.77
CA PRO A 68 18.41 9.49 -2.74
C PRO A 68 17.04 9.81 -2.12
N ILE A 69 16.98 10.10 -0.82
CA ILE A 69 15.74 10.39 -0.09
C ILE A 69 14.97 11.60 -0.68
N GLU A 70 15.68 12.52 -1.32
CA GLU A 70 15.13 13.68 -2.01
C GLU A 70 14.22 13.30 -3.19
N LYS A 71 14.38 12.10 -3.76
CA LYS A 71 13.45 11.58 -4.79
C LYS A 71 12.09 11.20 -4.21
N LYS A 72 11.96 11.02 -2.89
CA LYS A 72 10.68 10.80 -2.18
C LYS A 72 10.06 12.12 -1.69
N PRO A 73 10.36 13.23 -2.37
CA PRO A 73 10.36 14.62 -1.90
C PRO A 73 10.59 14.92 -0.40
N LEU A 74 11.44 14.16 0.30
CA LEU A 74 11.69 14.34 1.74
C LEU A 74 13.04 15.03 2.02
N ASN A 75 13.18 16.29 1.62
CA ASN A 75 14.44 17.04 1.69
C ASN A 75 14.99 17.29 3.11
N HIS A 76 14.16 17.18 4.15
CA HIS A 76 14.56 17.42 5.54
C HIS A 76 14.61 16.14 6.37
N PHE A 77 14.42 14.97 5.75
CA PHE A 77 14.44 13.68 6.43
C PHE A 77 15.70 12.91 6.01
N TYR A 78 16.74 12.95 6.83
CA TYR A 78 18.07 12.39 6.52
C TYR A 78 18.64 12.82 5.16
N PRO A 79 18.88 14.13 4.94
CA PRO A 79 19.38 14.64 3.66
C PRO A 79 20.65 13.93 3.19
N GLY A 80 20.73 13.64 1.89
CA GLY A 80 21.84 12.93 1.25
C GLY A 80 21.91 11.43 1.54
N SER A 81 20.99 10.87 2.33
CA SER A 81 20.95 9.43 2.59
C SER A 81 20.24 8.66 1.48
N SER A 82 20.58 7.37 1.37
CA SER A 82 19.90 6.44 0.46
C SER A 82 18.63 5.84 1.09
N VAL A 83 17.61 5.66 0.26
CA VAL A 83 16.36 4.99 0.59
C VAL A 83 16.12 3.79 -0.32
N PHE A 84 15.89 2.63 0.30
CA PHE A 84 15.54 1.40 -0.41
C PHE A 84 14.04 1.38 -0.68
N SER A 85 13.62 1.33 -1.93
CA SER A 85 12.24 1.54 -2.36
C SER A 85 11.65 0.28 -2.95
N PHE A 86 10.38 0.01 -2.66
CA PHE A 86 9.61 -1.05 -3.32
C PHE A 86 8.12 -0.74 -3.29
N GLY A 87 7.36 -1.48 -4.10
CA GLY A 87 5.90 -1.48 -4.11
C GLY A 87 5.36 -2.88 -4.39
N THR A 88 4.05 -3.00 -4.53
CA THR A 88 3.37 -4.25 -4.95
C THR A 88 2.50 -3.99 -6.17
N ALA A 89 1.81 -5.01 -6.67
CA ALA A 89 0.72 -4.81 -7.62
C ALA A 89 -0.46 -4.05 -7.00
N GLY A 90 -1.31 -3.45 -7.85
CA GLY A 90 -2.61 -2.91 -7.47
C GLY A 90 -2.60 -1.55 -6.74
N CYS A 91 -3.73 -0.85 -6.74
CA CYS A 91 -3.91 0.44 -6.05
C CYS A 91 -5.40 0.69 -5.74
N ASN A 92 -5.70 1.45 -4.69
CA ASN A 92 -7.09 1.81 -4.32
C ASN A 92 -7.63 3.04 -5.06
N LEU A 93 -6.77 3.73 -5.84
CA LEU A 93 -7.15 4.77 -6.79
C LEU A 93 -6.94 4.30 -8.23
N ALA A 94 -7.75 4.81 -9.15
CA ALA A 94 -7.71 4.50 -10.58
C ALA A 94 -7.20 5.71 -11.40
N CYS A 95 -6.11 6.32 -10.95
CA CYS A 95 -5.54 7.52 -11.57
C CYS A 95 -5.31 7.35 -13.08
N LYS A 96 -5.89 8.26 -13.89
CA LYS A 96 -5.71 8.28 -15.36
C LYS A 96 -4.31 8.76 -15.78
N PHE A 97 -3.61 9.45 -14.89
CA PHE A 97 -2.27 10.02 -15.09
C PHE A 97 -1.17 9.25 -14.33
N CYS A 98 -1.46 8.03 -13.84
CA CYS A 98 -0.50 7.24 -13.09
C CYS A 98 0.73 6.90 -13.95
N GLN A 99 1.93 7.25 -13.46
CA GLN A 99 3.18 6.93 -14.14
C GLN A 99 3.55 5.45 -13.99
N ASN A 100 3.27 4.85 -12.83
CA ASN A 100 3.50 3.44 -12.53
C ASN A 100 2.24 2.60 -12.81
N TRP A 101 1.55 2.89 -13.93
CA TRP A 101 0.28 2.25 -14.28
C TRP A 101 0.45 0.74 -14.57
N ASP A 102 1.62 0.36 -15.06
CA ASP A 102 2.09 -0.99 -15.32
C ASP A 102 2.09 -1.85 -14.05
N ILE A 103 2.42 -1.28 -12.90
CA ILE A 103 2.39 -1.96 -11.59
C ILE A 103 1.00 -1.79 -10.93
N SER A 104 0.50 -0.56 -10.86
CA SER A 104 -0.71 -0.22 -10.08
C SER A 104 -2.03 -0.71 -10.69
N LYS A 105 -2.06 -0.98 -12.00
CA LYS A 105 -3.23 -1.54 -12.70
C LYS A 105 -3.02 -2.99 -13.14
N SER A 106 -1.89 -3.60 -12.80
CA SER A 106 -1.66 -5.00 -13.15
C SER A 106 -2.57 -5.93 -12.37
N ARG A 107 -3.10 -6.91 -13.10
CA ARG A 107 -3.75 -8.11 -12.55
C ARG A 107 -2.82 -9.32 -12.58
N GLU A 108 -1.69 -9.22 -13.28
CA GLU A 108 -0.69 -10.29 -13.42
C GLU A 108 0.34 -10.17 -12.31
N MET A 109 -0.05 -10.62 -11.11
CA MET A 109 0.77 -10.55 -9.90
C MET A 109 2.03 -11.43 -9.96
N ASP A 110 2.01 -12.55 -10.68
CA ASP A 110 3.15 -13.48 -10.75
C ASP A 110 4.27 -13.05 -11.71
N ARG A 111 3.98 -12.21 -12.72
CA ARG A 111 5.01 -11.79 -13.71
C ARG A 111 5.83 -10.59 -13.28
N LEU A 112 5.35 -9.81 -12.29
CA LEU A 112 5.90 -8.50 -11.96
C LEU A 112 6.53 -8.42 -10.57
N MET A 113 6.41 -9.46 -9.74
CA MET A 113 6.83 -9.41 -8.34
C MET A 113 7.81 -10.52 -7.99
N ASP A 114 8.91 -10.15 -7.34
CA ASP A 114 9.84 -11.05 -6.69
C ASP A 114 9.34 -11.40 -5.28
N ALA A 115 9.65 -12.62 -4.82
CA ALA A 115 9.45 -12.98 -3.43
C ALA A 115 10.42 -12.19 -2.55
N ALA A 116 9.88 -11.52 -1.53
CA ALA A 116 10.67 -10.81 -0.54
C ALA A 116 9.88 -10.81 0.77
N SER A 117 10.39 -11.42 1.83
CA SER A 117 9.78 -11.28 3.15
C SER A 117 10.05 -9.88 3.76
N PRO A 118 9.27 -9.46 4.77
CA PRO A 118 9.60 -8.29 5.60
C PRO A 118 11.05 -8.23 6.06
N GLU A 119 11.59 -9.35 6.55
CA GLU A 119 12.95 -9.48 7.04
C GLU A 119 13.97 -9.37 5.91
N GLU A 120 13.66 -9.91 4.74
CA GLU A 120 14.51 -9.80 3.55
C GLU A 120 14.58 -8.36 3.06
N ILE A 121 13.47 -7.63 3.02
CA ILE A 121 13.48 -6.18 2.69
C ILE A 121 14.42 -5.45 3.63
N ALA A 122 14.22 -5.60 4.94
CA ALA A 122 15.00 -4.89 5.94
C ALA A 122 16.48 -5.30 5.91
N ARG A 123 16.77 -6.59 5.71
CA ARG A 123 18.14 -7.11 5.54
C ARG A 123 18.81 -6.52 4.30
N MET A 124 18.13 -6.50 3.16
CA MET A 124 18.68 -5.98 1.90
C MET A 124 18.88 -4.47 1.96
N ALA A 125 17.95 -3.72 2.54
CA ALA A 125 18.13 -2.28 2.75
C ALA A 125 19.36 -1.97 3.60
N ARG A 126 19.56 -2.72 4.70
CA ARG A 126 20.73 -2.58 5.57
C ARG A 126 22.03 -2.95 4.85
N LEU A 127 22.04 -4.07 4.11
CA LEU A 127 23.21 -4.55 3.37
C LEU A 127 23.67 -3.54 2.32
N ASN A 128 22.73 -2.87 1.66
CA ASN A 128 23.03 -1.84 0.66
C ASN A 128 23.26 -0.44 1.28
N GLY A 129 23.41 -0.34 2.61
CA GLY A 129 23.73 0.93 3.27
C GLY A 129 22.61 1.97 3.28
N SER A 130 21.36 1.58 2.99
CA SER A 130 20.22 2.50 3.05
C SER A 130 19.93 2.90 4.50
N LYS A 131 19.52 4.16 4.70
CA LYS A 131 19.12 4.68 6.01
C LYS A 131 17.64 4.41 6.29
N SER A 132 16.86 4.30 5.22
CA SER A 132 15.42 4.12 5.27
C SER A 132 14.91 3.18 4.18
N VAL A 133 13.67 2.72 4.36
CA VAL A 133 12.89 1.96 3.38
C VAL A 133 11.64 2.76 3.01
N ALA A 134 11.36 2.90 1.72
CA ALA A 134 10.16 3.56 1.20
C ALA A 134 9.18 2.57 0.59
N PHE A 135 7.97 2.57 1.12
CA PHE A 135 6.80 1.88 0.54
C PHE A 135 6.15 2.82 -0.49
N THR A 136 6.25 2.50 -1.78
CA THR A 136 5.99 3.44 -2.89
C THR A 136 5.60 2.72 -4.19
N TYR A 137 5.65 3.44 -5.33
CA TYR A 137 5.25 3.05 -6.69
C TYR A 137 3.75 2.87 -6.91
N ASN A 138 3.07 2.12 -6.05
CA ASN A 138 1.62 2.02 -6.01
C ASN A 138 1.07 2.75 -4.78
N ASP A 139 0.34 2.09 -3.87
CA ASP A 139 -0.07 2.70 -2.61
C ASP A 139 0.06 1.70 -1.45
N PRO A 140 0.88 1.98 -0.41
CA PRO A 140 1.07 1.07 0.71
C PRO A 140 -0.18 0.77 1.54
N VAL A 141 -1.24 1.56 1.39
CA VAL A 141 -2.53 1.28 2.01
C VAL A 141 -3.12 -0.05 1.52
N VAL A 142 -2.85 -0.49 0.28
CA VAL A 142 -3.48 -1.72 -0.25
C VAL A 142 -2.79 -3.00 0.21
N PHE A 143 -1.49 -2.94 0.49
CA PHE A 143 -0.69 -4.04 1.04
C PHE A 143 -0.35 -3.82 2.53
N PHE A 144 -1.31 -3.23 3.25
CA PHE A 144 -1.19 -2.78 4.62
C PHE A 144 -0.44 -3.71 5.57
N GLU A 145 -0.84 -4.98 5.67
CA GLU A 145 -0.24 -5.96 6.58
C GLU A 145 1.25 -6.11 6.30
N TYR A 146 1.58 -6.26 5.02
CA TYR A 146 2.96 -6.40 4.56
C TYR A 146 3.77 -5.13 4.81
N ALA A 147 3.17 -3.95 4.65
CA ALA A 147 3.83 -2.68 4.95
C ALA A 147 4.14 -2.54 6.46
N LEU A 148 3.23 -2.94 7.35
CA LEU A 148 3.45 -2.87 8.79
C LEU A 148 4.53 -3.86 9.25
N ASP A 149 4.47 -5.10 8.78
CA ASP A 149 5.43 -6.13 9.19
C ASP A 149 6.84 -5.79 8.66
N ALA A 150 6.92 -5.25 7.43
CA ALA A 150 8.18 -4.74 6.89
C ALA A 150 8.69 -3.51 7.66
N ALA A 151 7.79 -2.63 8.13
CA ALA A 151 8.18 -1.50 8.97
C ALA A 151 8.77 -1.96 10.31
N ASP A 152 8.14 -2.95 10.95
CA ASP A 152 8.64 -3.55 12.19
C ASP A 152 10.02 -4.20 11.98
N ALA A 153 10.18 -5.00 10.92
CA ALA A 153 11.48 -5.58 10.58
C ALA A 153 12.57 -4.53 10.28
N CYS A 154 12.19 -3.37 9.71
CA CYS A 154 13.09 -2.24 9.50
C CYS A 154 13.53 -1.61 10.82
N HIS A 155 12.58 -1.34 11.73
CA HIS A 155 12.86 -0.72 13.03
C HIS A 155 13.77 -1.59 13.90
N GLU A 156 13.59 -2.91 13.91
CA GLU A 156 14.49 -3.86 14.59
C GLU A 156 15.96 -3.72 14.14
N ARG A 157 16.19 -3.26 12.91
CA ARG A 157 17.52 -3.08 12.30
C ARG A 157 17.98 -1.63 12.31
N GLY A 158 17.26 -0.75 13.00
CA GLY A 158 17.55 0.68 13.08
C GLY A 158 17.37 1.43 11.75
N LEU A 159 16.60 0.85 10.81
CA LEU A 159 16.20 1.50 9.58
C LEU A 159 14.95 2.34 9.82
N LYS A 160 14.83 3.43 9.07
CA LYS A 160 13.65 4.30 9.08
C LYS A 160 12.66 3.90 8.01
N THR A 161 11.40 4.26 8.18
CA THR A 161 10.31 3.85 7.29
C THR A 161 9.62 5.06 6.69
N VAL A 162 9.35 4.99 5.39
CA VAL A 162 8.78 6.10 4.61
C VAL A 162 7.55 5.62 3.87
N ALA A 163 6.41 6.28 4.08
CA ALA A 163 5.21 6.08 3.28
C ALA A 163 5.17 7.09 2.13
N VAL A 164 5.07 6.62 0.88
CA VAL A 164 4.69 7.45 -0.26
C VAL A 164 3.33 6.97 -0.74
N THR A 165 2.29 7.74 -0.44
CA THR A 165 0.88 7.29 -0.54
C THR A 165 -0.03 8.40 -1.02
N ALA A 166 -1.19 8.06 -1.57
CA ALA A 166 -2.27 9.02 -1.77
C ALA A 166 -3.04 9.34 -0.47
N GLY A 167 -2.78 8.63 0.63
CA GLY A 167 -3.46 8.84 1.91
C GLY A 167 -4.96 8.50 1.86
N TYR A 168 -5.38 7.64 0.92
CA TYR A 168 -6.77 7.24 0.73
C TYR A 168 -7.13 6.06 1.64
N ILE A 169 -7.26 6.33 2.93
CA ILE A 169 -7.38 5.34 4.02
C ILE A 169 -8.45 5.79 5.03
N HIS A 170 -9.15 4.85 5.66
CA HIS A 170 -10.14 5.15 6.71
C HIS A 170 -9.48 5.52 8.05
N ASP A 171 -10.23 6.14 8.98
CA ASP A 171 -9.67 6.66 10.25
C ASP A 171 -9.01 5.59 11.12
N ALA A 172 -9.68 4.46 11.36
CA ALA A 172 -9.13 3.39 12.20
C ALA A 172 -7.82 2.79 11.64
N PRO A 173 -7.77 2.30 10.37
CA PRO A 173 -6.53 1.79 9.80
C PRO A 173 -5.46 2.86 9.64
N ARG A 174 -5.83 4.13 9.41
CA ARG A 174 -4.87 5.24 9.32
C ARG A 174 -4.02 5.37 10.57
N ARG A 175 -4.61 5.22 11.76
CA ARG A 175 -3.89 5.33 13.04
C ARG A 175 -2.81 4.28 13.16
N GLU A 176 -3.14 3.01 12.87
CA GLU A 176 -2.15 1.93 12.88
C GLU A 176 -1.10 2.11 11.79
N PHE A 177 -1.50 2.47 10.56
CA PHE A 177 -0.58 2.67 9.44
C PHE A 177 0.52 3.68 9.76
N PHE A 178 0.12 4.90 10.14
CA PHE A 178 1.09 5.97 10.38
C PHE A 178 1.81 5.83 11.73
N SER A 179 1.33 4.99 12.67
CA SER A 179 2.08 4.69 13.90
C SER A 179 3.41 3.97 13.63
N LYS A 180 3.53 3.34 12.45
CA LYS A 180 4.72 2.60 12.02
C LYS A 180 5.58 3.36 11.01
N MET A 181 5.20 4.58 10.61
CA MET A 181 5.90 5.36 9.60
C MET A 181 6.70 6.50 10.24
N ASP A 182 8.00 6.61 9.95
CA ASP A 182 8.85 7.69 10.46
C ASP A 182 8.75 8.98 9.63
N ALA A 183 8.36 8.86 8.35
CA ALA A 183 8.06 9.98 7.47
C ALA A 183 7.01 9.59 6.42
N ALA A 184 6.31 10.60 5.90
CA ALA A 184 5.32 10.40 4.85
C ALA A 184 5.37 11.51 3.80
N ASN A 185 5.27 11.11 2.54
CA ASN A 185 4.87 11.98 1.44
C ASN A 185 3.45 11.58 1.01
N ILE A 186 2.49 12.50 1.19
CA ILE A 186 1.09 12.27 0.87
C ILE A 186 0.68 13.11 -0.33
N ASP A 187 0.32 12.45 -1.43
CA ASP A 187 -0.01 13.12 -2.69
C ASP A 187 -1.44 13.70 -2.67
N LEU A 188 -1.55 15.00 -2.39
CA LEU A 188 -2.75 15.78 -2.69
C LEU A 188 -2.81 16.09 -4.18
N LYS A 189 -3.66 15.38 -4.92
CA LYS A 189 -3.66 15.41 -6.40
C LYS A 189 -4.36 16.64 -6.99
N ALA A 190 -5.32 17.21 -6.26
CA ALA A 190 -6.00 18.47 -6.60
C ALA A 190 -6.87 18.95 -5.42
N PHE A 191 -7.17 20.24 -5.32
CA PHE A 191 -8.20 20.75 -4.40
C PHE A 191 -9.59 20.76 -5.07
N SER A 192 -9.99 19.64 -5.69
CA SER A 192 -11.28 19.54 -6.38
C SER A 192 -11.88 18.14 -6.31
N GLU A 193 -13.09 18.03 -5.77
CA GLU A 193 -13.86 16.78 -5.76
C GLU A 193 -14.12 16.25 -7.17
N ASN A 194 -14.45 17.12 -8.12
CA ASN A 194 -14.66 16.74 -9.51
C ASN A 194 -13.40 16.17 -10.16
N PHE A 195 -12.20 16.65 -9.80
CA PHE A 195 -10.94 16.05 -10.23
C PHE A 195 -10.79 14.62 -9.67
N TYR A 196 -11.03 14.46 -8.36
CA TYR A 196 -10.90 13.17 -7.70
C TYR A 196 -11.85 12.13 -8.32
N VAL A 197 -13.13 12.47 -8.50
CA VAL A 197 -14.12 11.55 -9.11
C VAL A 197 -13.73 11.21 -10.55
N LYS A 198 -13.43 12.20 -11.41
CA LYS A 198 -13.24 11.96 -12.85
C LYS A 198 -11.89 11.37 -13.23
N LEU A 199 -10.84 11.70 -12.49
CA LEU A 199 -9.45 11.36 -12.85
C LEU A 199 -8.81 10.33 -11.93
N THR A 200 -9.27 10.17 -10.69
CA THR A 200 -8.76 9.18 -9.74
C THR A 200 -9.79 8.10 -9.40
N GLY A 201 -11.06 8.36 -9.68
CA GLY A 201 -12.18 7.52 -9.27
C GLY A 201 -12.39 7.47 -7.76
N GLY A 202 -11.77 8.34 -6.97
CA GLY A 202 -11.95 8.44 -5.51
C GLY A 202 -12.59 9.77 -5.11
N HIS A 203 -12.48 10.11 -3.82
CA HIS A 203 -13.00 11.34 -3.22
C HIS A 203 -11.88 12.19 -2.61
N LEU A 204 -12.04 13.52 -2.58
CA LEU A 204 -11.04 14.44 -2.03
C LEU A 204 -10.99 14.38 -0.50
N GLN A 205 -12.16 14.37 0.15
CA GLN A 205 -12.26 14.54 1.61
C GLN A 205 -11.43 13.52 2.40
N PRO A 206 -11.41 12.21 2.09
CA PRO A 206 -10.59 11.26 2.83
C PRO A 206 -9.08 11.55 2.79
N VAL A 207 -8.58 12.15 1.69
CA VAL A 207 -7.17 12.56 1.60
C VAL A 207 -6.92 13.78 2.48
N LEU A 208 -7.82 14.75 2.50
CA LEU A 208 -7.72 15.92 3.37
C LEU A 208 -7.75 15.53 4.85
N ASP A 209 -8.61 14.58 5.23
CA ASP A 209 -8.69 14.08 6.60
C ASP A 209 -7.38 13.41 7.01
N THR A 210 -6.75 12.67 6.09
CA THR A 210 -5.44 12.05 6.34
C THR A 210 -4.33 13.09 6.46
N LEU A 211 -4.33 14.13 5.61
CA LEU A 211 -3.38 15.24 5.71
C LEU A 211 -3.52 15.99 7.05
N ALA A 212 -4.75 16.23 7.50
CA ALA A 212 -5.02 16.87 8.78
C ALA A 212 -4.58 16.00 9.97
N TYR A 213 -4.64 14.67 9.84
CA TYR A 213 -4.19 13.75 10.87
C TYR A 213 -2.67 13.68 11.02
N VAL A 214 -1.92 13.72 9.90
CA VAL A 214 -0.44 13.60 9.93
C VAL A 214 0.28 14.94 10.15
N HIS A 215 -0.45 16.05 10.21
CA HIS A 215 0.11 17.40 10.36
C HIS A 215 0.74 17.62 11.74
#